data_AF-A0A7L3K259-F1
#
_entry.id   AF-A0A7L3K259-F1
#
_cell.length_a   1.000
_cell.length_b   1.000
_cell.length_c   1.000
_cell.angle_alpha   90.00
_cell.angle_beta   90.00
_cell.angle_gamma   90.00
#
_symmetry.space_group_name_H-M   'P 1'
#
loop_
_entity.id
_entity.type
_entity.pdbx_description
1 polymer ?
#
loop_
_entity_poly.entity_id
_entity_poly.type
_entity_poly.pdbx_seq_one_letter_code
_entity_poly.pdbx_strand_id
1 'polypeptide(L)'
;SISASRVNAVSIFCVPLITLPDLTPLLETLLLYHGGSSKEILSSEFLEAVNEAFLKKKISLPESAVFSLWLRHLPSLEKATLHLLDQLFSIQLNSLEEVARVIKDSLLPQAASHPAIFRIVNEIFKNALMETYGTSEVMTIIQLFTQLFLQAHQNENKQHKFPLKAYFPCHHQPLVRGLVRRPSELPTTYWSQHLKHISDMLKALVEDTHVGSFTDLFEIWFLVACFGEWMDIAAEQLVKAAVEPDAVLWLLAFYYCPKNENQQRTQTMVEAQAFCNHLMMLFSCTDLSLKDLEPAVHRVMGIEQCCDQHLTTHLLINFLLFSPGGHKIAQECIYHITEATDISKEVSNLLIRTAYRFNHSGEENQRTVKLLNELLQKLTLKV
;
A
#
# COMPACT_ATOMS: atom_id res chain seq x y z
N SER A 1 37.13 15.95 25.16
CA SER A 1 36.36 15.62 23.95
C SER A 1 37.31 15.09 22.89
N ILE A 2 36.94 14.07 22.13
CA ILE A 2 37.72 13.59 20.97
C ILE A 2 37.52 14.60 19.82
N SER A 3 38.57 15.01 19.12
CA SER A 3 38.44 15.95 18.01
C SER A 3 37.67 15.31 16.85
N ALA A 4 36.81 16.10 16.18
CA ALA A 4 36.04 15.63 15.02
C ALA A 4 36.95 15.02 13.92
N SER A 5 38.13 15.60 13.71
CA SER A 5 39.15 15.09 12.79
C SER A 5 39.64 13.68 13.13
N ARG A 6 39.77 13.33 14.42
CA ARG A 6 40.20 12.00 14.85
C ARG A 6 39.09 10.97 14.64
N VAL A 7 37.84 11.35 14.91
CA VAL A 7 36.68 10.46 14.67
C VAL A 7 36.51 10.20 13.18
N ASN A 8 36.66 11.23 12.34
CA ASN A 8 36.66 11.08 10.89
C ASN A 8 37.79 10.15 10.39
N ALA A 9 39.02 10.33 10.90
CA ALA A 9 40.11 9.44 10.54
C ALA A 9 39.81 7.97 10.92
N VAL A 10 39.28 7.73 12.13
CA VAL A 10 38.87 6.39 12.57
C VAL A 10 37.78 5.80 11.67
N SER A 11 36.79 6.58 11.24
CA SER A 11 35.75 6.07 10.32
C SER A 11 36.35 5.61 8.99
N ILE A 12 37.31 6.37 8.43
CA ILE A 12 38.03 5.98 7.20
C ILE A 12 38.82 4.69 7.42
N PHE A 13 39.54 4.55 8.53
CA PHE A 13 40.30 3.34 8.85
C PHE A 13 39.41 2.09 9.01
N CYS A 14 38.14 2.26 9.39
CA CYS A 14 37.21 1.14 9.54
C CYS A 14 36.68 0.61 8.20
N VAL A 15 36.69 1.39 7.12
CA VAL A 15 36.11 1.02 5.81
C VAL A 15 36.52 -0.39 5.33
N PRO A 16 37.81 -0.77 5.28
CA PRO A 16 38.20 -2.11 4.84
C PRO A 16 37.89 -3.22 5.86
N LEU A 17 37.49 -2.87 7.09
CA LEU A 17 37.36 -3.78 8.22
C LEU A 17 35.91 -3.99 8.67
N ILE A 18 34.95 -3.30 8.08
CA ILE A 18 33.54 -3.27 8.51
C ILE A 18 32.87 -4.65 8.63
N THR A 19 33.31 -5.66 7.87
CA THR A 19 32.71 -7.00 7.91
C THR A 19 33.30 -7.90 8.99
N LEU A 20 34.32 -7.44 9.73
CA LEU A 20 34.90 -8.21 10.83
C LEU A 20 33.97 -8.15 12.05
N PRO A 21 33.51 -9.29 12.59
CA PRO A 21 32.57 -9.32 13.72
C PRO A 21 33.06 -8.53 14.94
N ASP A 22 34.36 -8.58 15.23
CA ASP A 22 35.00 -7.90 16.36
C ASP A 22 34.90 -6.37 16.28
N LEU A 23 34.67 -5.80 15.09
CA LEU A 23 34.48 -4.36 14.92
C LEU A 23 33.05 -3.89 15.18
N THR A 24 32.06 -4.78 15.30
CA THR A 24 30.65 -4.39 15.45
C THR A 24 30.42 -3.36 16.57
N PRO A 25 30.97 -3.52 17.79
CA PRO A 25 30.79 -2.52 18.86
C PRO A 25 31.40 -1.15 18.52
N LEU A 26 32.49 -1.12 17.74
CA LEU A 26 33.09 0.12 17.27
C LEU A 26 32.21 0.80 16.21
N LEU A 27 31.67 0.03 15.26
CA LEU A 27 30.73 0.56 14.25
C LEU A 27 29.52 1.19 14.91
N GLU A 28 28.91 0.49 15.88
CA GLU A 28 27.80 1.01 16.68
C GLU A 28 28.16 2.31 17.38
N THR A 29 29.31 2.34 18.07
CA THR A 29 29.78 3.53 18.79
C THR A 29 29.97 4.72 17.86
N LEU A 30 30.54 4.49 16.67
CA LEU A 30 30.73 5.54 15.67
C LEU A 30 29.39 6.08 15.16
N LEU A 31 28.47 5.18 14.79
CA LEU A 31 27.14 5.56 14.28
C LEU A 31 26.29 6.29 15.33
N LEU A 32 26.46 6.00 16.61
CA LEU A 32 25.76 6.70 17.70
C LEU A 32 26.49 7.99 18.14
N TYR A 33 27.72 8.21 17.67
CA TYR A 33 28.47 9.42 17.99
C TYR A 33 28.11 10.58 17.05
N HIS A 34 27.41 11.57 17.60
CA HIS A 34 26.95 12.77 16.89
C HIS A 34 27.90 13.97 17.06
N GLY A 35 28.88 13.86 17.96
CA GLY A 35 29.77 14.96 18.35
C GLY A 35 29.03 16.20 18.84
N GLY A 36 29.66 17.37 18.71
CA GLY A 36 29.12 18.66 19.19
C GLY A 36 28.87 19.70 18.09
N SER A 37 29.08 19.35 16.82
CA SER A 37 28.90 20.24 15.67
C SER A 37 27.68 19.83 14.84
N SER A 38 27.07 20.78 14.13
CA SER A 38 25.97 20.51 13.18
C SER A 38 26.40 19.78 11.90
N LYS A 39 27.70 19.69 11.62
CA LYS A 39 28.24 18.99 10.45
C LYS A 39 28.50 17.52 10.77
N GLU A 40 28.25 16.68 9.77
CA GLU A 40 28.60 15.26 9.81
C GLU A 40 30.12 15.09 10.02
N ILE A 41 30.47 14.19 10.94
CA ILE A 41 31.83 13.95 11.42
C ILE A 41 32.41 12.69 10.78
N LEU A 42 31.58 11.69 10.55
CA LEU A 42 31.97 10.45 9.89
C LEU A 42 32.16 10.69 8.38
N SER A 43 33.07 9.93 7.80
CA SER A 43 33.31 9.98 6.36
C SER A 43 32.15 9.36 5.58
N SER A 44 31.81 9.94 4.42
CA SER A 44 30.73 9.44 3.56
C SER A 44 30.98 8.00 3.12
N GLU A 45 32.24 7.67 2.83
CA GLU A 45 32.69 6.35 2.41
C GLU A 45 32.45 5.30 3.49
N PHE A 46 32.57 5.68 4.76
CA PHE A 46 32.27 4.79 5.89
C PHE A 46 30.77 4.53 5.99
N LEU A 47 29.95 5.59 5.95
CA LEU A 47 28.49 5.49 6.07
C LEU A 47 27.91 4.66 4.92
N GLU A 48 28.41 4.84 3.69
CA GLU A 48 28.00 4.05 2.54
C GLU A 48 28.44 2.58 2.68
N ALA A 49 29.70 2.32 3.04
CA ALA A 49 30.20 0.96 3.15
C ALA A 49 29.49 0.16 4.25
N VAL A 50 29.19 0.79 5.39
CA VAL A 50 28.40 0.19 6.47
C VAL A 50 26.98 -0.11 5.98
N ASN A 51 26.32 0.83 5.28
CA ASN A 51 24.98 0.59 4.72
C ASN A 51 24.98 -0.59 3.75
N GLU A 52 25.97 -0.65 2.85
CA GLU A 52 26.12 -1.76 1.91
C GLU A 52 26.31 -3.11 2.60
N ALA A 53 27.16 -3.15 3.63
CA ALA A 53 27.37 -4.37 4.39
C ALA A 53 26.10 -4.80 5.13
N PHE A 54 25.35 -3.84 5.68
CA PHE A 54 24.08 -4.09 6.36
C PHE A 54 23.00 -4.61 5.41
N LEU A 55 22.78 -3.94 4.27
CA LEU A 55 21.79 -4.35 3.27
C LEU A 55 22.10 -5.74 2.70
N LYS A 56 23.39 -6.06 2.49
CA LYS A 56 23.84 -7.40 2.06
C LYS A 56 23.88 -8.43 3.21
N LYS A 57 23.36 -8.09 4.39
CA LYS A 57 23.33 -8.94 5.60
C LYS A 57 24.72 -9.50 5.99
N LYS A 58 25.79 -8.77 5.66
CA LYS A 58 27.19 -9.13 6.02
C LYS A 58 27.54 -8.73 7.44
N ILE A 59 26.79 -7.79 8.01
CA ILE A 59 26.90 -7.33 9.39
C ILE A 59 25.50 -7.30 10.01
N SER A 60 25.46 -7.41 11.34
CA SER A 60 24.26 -7.19 12.14
C SER A 60 24.49 -5.95 13.01
N LEU A 61 23.55 -5.01 12.98
CA LEU A 61 23.62 -3.77 13.77
C LEU A 61 22.31 -3.60 14.53
N PRO A 62 22.35 -3.02 15.75
CA PRO A 62 21.14 -2.67 16.48
C PRO A 62 20.36 -1.60 15.73
N GLU A 63 19.03 -1.63 15.88
CA GLU A 63 18.11 -0.69 15.23
C GLU A 63 18.52 0.77 15.41
N SER A 64 18.93 1.16 16.63
CA SER A 64 19.37 2.52 16.94
C SER A 64 20.56 2.99 16.09
N ALA A 65 21.50 2.10 15.77
CA ALA A 65 22.66 2.43 14.93
C ALA A 65 22.24 2.58 13.45
N VAL A 66 21.35 1.71 12.97
CA VAL A 66 20.79 1.79 11.61
C VAL A 66 19.95 3.05 11.43
N PHE A 67 19.11 3.39 12.40
CA PHE A 67 18.28 4.60 12.35
C PHE A 67 19.16 5.85 12.38
N SER A 68 20.20 5.87 13.22
CA SER A 68 21.18 6.97 13.25
C SER A 68 21.88 7.14 11.90
N LEU A 69 22.31 6.03 11.27
CA LEU A 69 22.90 6.05 9.94
C LEU A 69 21.97 6.72 8.91
N TRP A 70 20.72 6.32 8.85
CA TRP A 70 19.75 6.85 7.88
C TRP A 70 19.30 8.28 8.17
N LEU A 71 19.26 8.71 9.43
CA LEU A 71 19.02 10.11 9.79
C LEU A 71 20.13 11.04 9.35
N ARG A 72 21.36 10.53 9.29
CA ARG A 72 22.57 11.32 9.04
C ARG A 72 23.04 11.28 7.59
N HIS A 73 22.72 10.20 6.87
CA HIS A 73 23.20 9.96 5.51
C HIS A 73 22.05 9.62 4.57
N LEU A 74 21.51 10.65 3.91
CA LEU A 74 20.42 10.51 2.95
C LEU A 74 20.68 9.45 1.86
N PRO A 75 21.86 9.37 1.21
CA PRO A 75 22.11 8.35 0.20
C PRO A 75 21.97 6.91 0.73
N SER A 76 22.31 6.67 2.01
CA SER A 76 22.12 5.36 2.62
C SER A 76 20.65 4.99 2.79
N LEU A 77 19.82 5.96 3.18
CA LEU A 77 18.36 5.77 3.33
C LEU A 77 17.68 5.55 1.97
N GLU A 78 18.04 6.35 0.96
CA GLU A 78 17.53 6.20 -0.41
C GLU A 78 17.86 4.81 -0.93
N LYS A 79 19.12 4.38 -0.78
CA LYS A 79 19.58 3.06 -1.20
C LYS A 79 18.90 1.92 -0.45
N ALA A 80 18.64 2.08 0.85
CA ALA A 80 17.90 1.09 1.64
C ALA A 80 16.44 0.95 1.15
N THR A 81 15.80 2.08 0.81
CA THR A 81 14.43 2.10 0.31
C THR A 81 14.31 1.49 -1.08
N LEU A 82 15.24 1.84 -1.99
CA LEU A 82 15.31 1.24 -3.33
C LEU A 82 15.64 -0.25 -3.25
N HIS A 83 16.54 -0.66 -2.35
CA HIS A 83 16.84 -2.07 -2.12
C HIS A 83 15.61 -2.86 -1.65
N LEU A 84 14.78 -2.27 -0.77
CA LEU A 84 13.51 -2.88 -0.39
C LEU A 84 12.59 -3.04 -1.61
N LEU A 85 12.42 -1.99 -2.41
CA LEU A 85 11.59 -2.08 -3.63
C LEU A 85 12.09 -3.17 -4.58
N ASP A 86 13.40 -3.24 -4.84
CA ASP A 86 14.00 -4.28 -5.69
C ASP A 86 13.71 -5.69 -5.17
N GLN A 87 13.83 -5.89 -3.84
CA GLN A 87 13.48 -7.16 -3.21
C GLN A 87 12.00 -7.50 -3.38
N LEU A 88 11.11 -6.53 -3.16
CA LEU A 88 9.67 -6.72 -3.25
C LEU A 88 9.20 -7.00 -4.68
N PHE A 89 9.81 -6.39 -5.69
CA PHE A 89 9.50 -6.70 -7.09
C PHE A 89 10.11 -8.03 -7.55
N SER A 90 11.19 -8.48 -6.92
CA SER A 90 11.79 -9.79 -7.19
C SER A 90 10.98 -10.93 -6.57
N ILE A 91 10.34 -10.68 -5.43
CA ILE A 91 9.43 -11.62 -4.78
C ILE A 91 8.07 -11.47 -5.48
N GLN A 92 7.72 -12.42 -6.34
CA GLN A 92 6.35 -12.46 -6.88
C GLN A 92 5.35 -12.33 -5.72
N LEU A 93 4.39 -11.39 -5.83
CA LEU A 93 3.38 -11.11 -4.80
C LEU A 93 2.40 -12.28 -4.69
N ASN A 94 2.85 -13.39 -4.11
CA ASN A 94 2.07 -14.62 -3.93
C ASN A 94 1.51 -14.74 -2.51
N SER A 95 2.10 -14.02 -1.54
CA SER A 95 1.64 -13.95 -0.14
C SER A 95 2.00 -12.59 0.45
N LEU A 96 1.02 -11.91 1.04
CA LEU A 96 1.26 -10.63 1.72
C LEU A 96 1.92 -10.80 3.09
N GLU A 97 1.85 -11.98 3.71
CA GLU A 97 2.60 -12.30 4.92
C GLU A 97 4.11 -12.28 4.65
N GLU A 98 4.53 -12.84 3.51
CA GLU A 98 5.93 -12.84 3.08
C GLU A 98 6.42 -11.43 2.74
N VAL A 99 5.62 -10.67 1.98
CA VAL A 99 5.91 -9.26 1.65
C VAL A 99 5.99 -8.43 2.94
N ALA A 100 5.06 -8.64 3.88
CA ALA A 100 5.07 -7.96 5.18
C ALA A 100 6.32 -8.29 5.98
N ARG A 101 6.78 -9.55 5.93
CA ARG A 101 8.00 -9.99 6.60
C ARG A 101 9.23 -9.29 6.01
N VAL A 102 9.35 -9.23 4.68
CA VAL A 102 10.45 -8.53 4.00
C VAL A 102 10.46 -7.04 4.35
N ILE A 103 9.29 -6.39 4.35
CA ILE A 103 9.16 -4.99 4.76
C ILE A 103 9.59 -4.81 6.23
N LYS A 104 9.20 -5.70 7.14
CA LYS A 104 9.63 -5.64 8.56
C LYS A 104 11.14 -5.87 8.72
N ASP A 105 11.69 -6.85 8.00
CA ASP A 105 13.12 -7.22 8.04
C ASP A 105 14.03 -6.12 7.46
N SER A 106 13.46 -5.17 6.73
CA SER A 106 14.15 -3.96 6.25
C SER A 106 14.37 -2.92 7.34
N LEU A 107 13.65 -2.97 8.46
CA LEU A 107 13.61 -1.95 9.53
C LEU A 107 13.06 -0.57 9.11
N LEU A 108 12.70 -0.37 7.83
CA LEU A 108 12.19 0.92 7.35
C LEU A 108 10.88 1.35 8.01
N PRO A 109 9.88 0.49 8.27
CA PRO A 109 8.66 0.90 8.97
C PRO A 109 8.94 1.46 10.37
N GLN A 110 9.87 0.84 11.09
CA GLN A 110 10.29 1.25 12.44
C GLN A 110 11.06 2.57 12.37
N ALA A 111 12.04 2.67 11.47
CA ALA A 111 12.83 3.89 11.25
C ALA A 111 11.96 5.07 10.80
N ALA A 112 10.95 4.81 9.97
CA ALA A 112 9.98 5.80 9.50
C ALA A 112 9.08 6.33 10.61
N SER A 113 9.13 5.78 11.82
CA SER A 113 8.54 6.44 12.99
C SER A 113 9.22 7.79 13.30
N HIS A 114 10.41 8.06 12.76
CA HIS A 114 10.94 9.41 12.68
C HIS A 114 10.44 10.15 11.41
N PRO A 115 9.80 11.34 11.53
CA PRO A 115 9.18 12.04 10.39
C PRO A 115 10.14 12.35 9.23
N ALA A 116 11.42 12.63 9.52
CA ALA A 116 12.41 12.88 8.47
C ALA A 116 12.66 11.64 7.60
N ILE A 117 12.72 10.46 8.21
CA ILE A 117 12.89 9.19 7.47
C ILE A 117 11.62 8.90 6.68
N PHE A 118 10.45 9.00 7.33
CA PHE A 118 9.16 8.80 6.67
C PHE A 118 9.04 9.60 5.38
N ARG A 119 9.37 10.89 5.42
CA ARG A 119 9.24 11.77 4.24
C ARG A 119 10.06 11.28 3.06
N ILE A 120 11.30 10.86 3.28
CA ILE A 120 12.16 10.36 2.20
C ILE A 120 11.63 9.05 1.64
N VAL A 121 11.29 8.10 2.52
CA VAL A 121 10.72 6.80 2.10
C VAL A 121 9.42 7.01 1.32
N ASN A 122 8.56 7.87 1.84
CA ASN A 122 7.27 8.21 1.24
C ASN A 122 7.42 8.90 -0.12
N GLU A 123 8.44 9.74 -0.30
CA GLU A 123 8.73 10.39 -1.57
C GLU A 123 9.20 9.37 -2.64
N ILE A 124 10.00 8.38 -2.24
CA ILE A 124 10.41 7.30 -3.15
C ILE A 124 9.20 6.46 -3.56
N PHE A 125 8.28 6.16 -2.64
CA PHE A 125 7.03 5.48 -2.97
C PHE A 125 6.11 6.30 -3.87
N LYS A 126 6.02 7.62 -3.66
CA LYS A 126 5.30 8.52 -4.58
C LYS A 126 5.86 8.42 -6.00
N ASN A 127 7.18 8.47 -6.14
CA ASN A 127 7.84 8.33 -7.44
C ASN A 127 7.54 6.96 -8.06
N ALA A 128 7.62 5.87 -7.29
CA ALA A 128 7.24 4.54 -7.79
C ALA A 128 5.77 4.48 -8.25
N LEU A 129 4.85 5.10 -7.51
CA LEU A 129 3.43 5.17 -7.88
C LEU A 129 3.22 5.95 -9.18
N MET A 130 3.91 7.08 -9.33
CA MET A 130 3.86 7.91 -10.54
C MET A 130 4.38 7.19 -11.77
N GLU A 131 5.57 6.59 -11.67
CA GLU A 131 6.24 5.91 -12.79
C GLU A 131 5.46 4.68 -13.27
N THR A 132 4.75 4.01 -12.36
CA THR A 132 3.94 2.82 -12.68
C THR A 132 2.49 3.13 -13.00
N TYR A 133 2.07 4.40 -12.95
CA TYR A 133 0.67 4.79 -13.11
C TYR A 133 -0.28 4.08 -12.14
N GLY A 134 0.22 3.68 -10.96
CA GLY A 134 -0.60 3.04 -9.93
C GLY A 134 -0.93 1.58 -10.19
N THR A 135 0.04 0.78 -10.67
CA THR A 135 -0.16 -0.68 -10.78
C THR A 135 -0.55 -1.29 -9.43
N SER A 136 -1.33 -2.37 -9.49
CA SER A 136 -1.83 -3.08 -8.31
C SER A 136 -0.70 -3.53 -7.37
N GLU A 137 0.44 -3.95 -7.92
CA GLU A 137 1.62 -4.34 -7.12
C GLU A 137 2.16 -3.18 -6.28
N VAL A 138 2.36 -2.02 -6.91
CA VAL A 138 2.90 -0.83 -6.23
C VAL A 138 1.92 -0.31 -5.18
N MET A 139 0.63 -0.25 -5.52
CA MET A 139 -0.43 0.10 -4.57
C MET A 139 -0.41 -0.81 -3.35
N THR A 140 -0.31 -2.12 -3.57
CA THR A 140 -0.29 -3.12 -2.50
C THR A 140 0.93 -2.96 -1.58
N ILE A 141 2.11 -2.72 -2.16
CA ILE A 141 3.35 -2.47 -1.39
C ILE A 141 3.21 -1.22 -0.52
N ILE A 142 2.70 -0.11 -1.09
CA ILE A 142 2.51 1.16 -0.38
C ILE A 142 1.52 1.00 0.78
N GLN A 143 0.41 0.30 0.54
CA GLN A 143 -0.60 0.00 1.57
C GLN A 143 0.00 -0.81 2.72
N LEU A 144 0.70 -1.89 2.39
CA LEU A 144 1.29 -2.77 3.38
C LEU A 144 2.39 -2.06 4.18
N PHE A 145 3.26 -1.30 3.51
CA PHE A 145 4.24 -0.47 4.19
C PHE A 145 3.58 0.52 5.16
N THR A 146 2.54 1.22 4.71
CA THR A 146 1.80 2.20 5.53
C THR A 146 1.20 1.53 6.76
N GLN A 147 0.56 0.36 6.59
CA GLN A 147 -0.02 -0.41 7.69
C GLN A 147 1.06 -0.80 8.73
N LEU A 148 2.21 -1.29 8.26
CA LEU A 148 3.32 -1.71 9.13
C LEU A 148 3.98 -0.52 9.85
N PHE A 149 4.14 0.62 9.16
CA PHE A 149 4.59 1.87 9.76
C PHE A 149 3.63 2.31 10.87
N LEU A 150 2.32 2.33 10.61
CA LEU A 150 1.33 2.72 11.62
C LEU A 150 1.34 1.79 12.83
N GLN A 151 1.54 0.48 12.63
CA GLN A 151 1.73 -0.47 13.72
C GLN A 151 2.98 -0.16 14.54
N ALA A 152 4.12 0.08 13.88
CA ALA A 152 5.37 0.46 14.55
C ALA A 152 5.18 1.75 15.37
N HIS A 153 4.59 2.78 14.75
CA HIS A 153 4.28 4.06 15.38
C HIS A 153 3.30 3.94 16.55
N GLN A 154 2.35 3.01 16.51
CA GLN A 154 1.45 2.73 17.63
C GLN A 154 2.18 2.10 18.81
N ASN A 155 3.16 1.23 18.55
CA ASN A 155 3.91 0.49 19.56
C ASN A 155 5.07 1.29 20.17
N GLU A 156 5.43 2.45 19.61
CA GLU A 156 6.47 3.31 20.17
C GLU A 156 6.15 3.82 21.59
N ASN A 157 7.21 3.98 22.39
CA ASN A 157 7.13 4.59 23.72
C ASN A 157 6.52 5.99 23.65
N LYS A 158 5.44 6.22 24.43
CA LYS A 158 4.64 7.46 24.43
C LYS A 158 5.45 8.76 24.58
N GLN A 159 6.65 8.71 25.19
CA GLN A 159 7.50 9.90 25.41
C GLN A 159 8.18 10.43 24.12
N HIS A 160 8.34 9.61 23.09
CA HIS A 160 9.09 9.98 21.87
C HIS A 160 8.23 9.97 20.60
N LYS A 161 6.90 9.88 20.76
CA LYS A 161 5.97 9.71 19.65
C LYS A 161 5.60 11.05 19.00
N PHE A 162 5.90 11.20 17.71
CA PHE A 162 5.46 12.38 16.96
C PHE A 162 3.96 12.30 16.62
N PRO A 163 3.27 13.44 16.47
CA PRO A 163 1.86 13.42 16.06
C PRO A 163 1.72 13.05 14.57
N LEU A 164 0.60 12.44 14.17
CA LEU A 164 0.33 12.02 12.78
C LEU A 164 0.49 13.13 11.73
N LYS A 165 0.22 14.39 12.12
CA LYS A 165 0.44 15.59 11.28
C LYS A 165 1.90 15.83 10.88
N ALA A 166 2.86 15.15 11.51
CA ALA A 166 4.27 15.23 11.14
C ALA A 166 4.60 14.38 9.89
N TYR A 167 3.79 13.34 9.64
CA TYR A 167 3.96 12.35 8.57
C TYR A 167 3.07 12.65 7.36
N PHE A 168 1.81 13.01 7.59
CA PHE A 168 0.83 13.30 6.53
C PHE A 168 0.55 14.79 6.37
N PRO A 169 0.14 15.26 5.15
CA PRO A 169 -0.08 16.67 4.87
C PRO A 169 -1.02 17.38 5.87
N CYS A 170 -0.59 18.55 6.36
CA CYS A 170 -1.36 19.36 7.31
C CYS A 170 -2.68 19.90 6.73
N HIS A 171 -2.77 20.08 5.41
CA HIS A 171 -3.93 20.67 4.74
C HIS A 171 -5.09 19.67 4.55
N HIS A 172 -4.84 18.35 4.71
CA HIS A 172 -5.84 17.29 4.54
C HIS A 172 -6.14 16.52 5.84
N GLN A 173 -5.88 17.12 7.00
CA GLN A 173 -6.01 16.44 8.31
C GLN A 173 -7.39 15.84 8.62
N PRO A 174 -8.53 16.41 8.19
CA PRO A 174 -9.82 15.74 8.33
C PRO A 174 -9.87 14.40 7.59
N LEU A 175 -9.44 14.39 6.32
CA LEU A 175 -9.38 13.18 5.49
C LEU A 175 -8.40 12.14 6.07
N VAL A 176 -7.20 12.57 6.48
CA VAL A 176 -6.21 11.70 7.13
C VAL A 176 -6.80 11.01 8.37
N ARG A 177 -7.56 11.74 9.19
CA ARG A 177 -8.20 11.17 10.39
C ARG A 177 -9.27 10.13 10.06
N GLY A 178 -9.99 10.32 8.95
CA GLY A 178 -10.90 9.31 8.42
C GLY A 178 -10.13 8.06 8.02
N LEU A 179 -9.15 8.21 7.13
CA LEU A 179 -8.42 7.11 6.50
C LEU A 179 -7.55 6.29 7.47
N VAL A 180 -6.90 6.93 8.46
CA VAL A 180 -6.01 6.24 9.42
C VAL A 180 -6.75 5.26 10.33
N ARG A 181 -8.06 5.46 10.55
CA ARG A 181 -8.85 4.54 11.35
C ARG A 181 -8.86 3.17 10.67
N ARG A 182 -8.47 2.11 11.38
CA ARG A 182 -8.50 0.77 10.78
C ARG A 182 -9.93 0.25 10.73
N PRO A 183 -10.33 -0.46 9.67
CA PRO A 183 -11.65 -1.07 9.60
C PRO A 183 -11.94 -2.02 10.76
N SER A 184 -10.93 -2.78 11.22
CA SER A 184 -11.03 -3.67 12.38
C SER A 184 -11.27 -2.95 13.72
N GLU A 185 -11.06 -1.64 13.78
CA GLU A 185 -11.35 -0.79 14.96
C GLU A 185 -12.78 -0.19 14.93
N LEU A 186 -13.56 -0.49 13.89
CA LEU A 186 -14.92 0.00 13.71
C LEU A 186 -15.89 -1.17 13.49
N PRO A 187 -17.02 -1.24 14.22
CA PRO A 187 -18.03 -2.25 13.93
C PRO A 187 -18.56 -2.11 12.49
N THR A 188 -18.81 -3.24 11.84
CA THR A 188 -19.21 -3.31 10.42
C THR A 188 -20.45 -2.47 10.10
N THR A 189 -21.36 -2.32 11.07
CA THR A 189 -22.58 -1.47 10.95
C THR A 189 -22.30 0.01 10.69
N TYR A 190 -21.10 0.50 11.04
CA TYR A 190 -20.70 1.89 10.83
C TYR A 190 -19.82 2.10 9.59
N TRP A 191 -19.43 1.02 8.88
CA TRP A 191 -18.57 1.13 7.71
C TRP A 191 -19.22 1.97 6.60
N SER A 192 -20.52 1.80 6.35
CA SER A 192 -21.26 2.57 5.34
C SER A 192 -21.21 4.08 5.60
N GLN A 193 -21.50 4.49 6.84
CA GLN A 193 -21.45 5.90 7.25
C GLN A 193 -20.02 6.46 7.18
N HIS A 194 -19.03 5.66 7.57
CA HIS A 194 -17.63 6.07 7.54
C HIS A 194 -17.11 6.26 6.12
N LEU A 195 -17.41 5.33 5.21
CA LEU A 195 -17.07 5.42 3.79
C LEU A 195 -17.72 6.64 3.14
N LYS A 196 -19.00 6.89 3.42
CA LYS A 196 -19.69 8.09 2.94
C LYS A 196 -18.96 9.36 3.41
N HIS A 197 -18.60 9.42 4.69
CA HIS A 197 -17.88 10.57 5.24
C HIS A 197 -16.50 10.78 4.58
N ILE A 198 -15.73 9.71 4.36
CA ILE A 198 -14.45 9.78 3.63
C ILE A 198 -14.68 10.30 2.20
N SER A 199 -15.68 9.76 1.50
CA SER A 199 -15.99 10.16 0.14
C SER A 199 -16.41 11.62 0.05
N ASP A 200 -17.31 12.09 0.92
CA ASP A 200 -17.77 13.48 0.93
C ASP A 200 -16.60 14.46 1.19
N MET A 201 -15.69 14.12 2.12
CA MET A 201 -14.50 14.92 2.37
C MET A 201 -13.55 14.96 1.17
N LEU A 202 -13.31 13.81 0.53
CA LEU A 202 -12.44 13.70 -0.62
C LEU A 202 -13.01 14.43 -1.84
N LYS A 203 -14.31 14.28 -2.07
CA LYS A 203 -15.04 14.98 -3.13
C LYS A 203 -14.99 16.49 -2.93
N ALA A 204 -15.25 16.97 -1.73
CA ALA A 204 -15.13 18.39 -1.41
C ALA A 204 -13.70 18.92 -1.65
N LEU A 205 -12.67 18.12 -1.34
CA LEU A 205 -11.28 18.50 -1.61
C LEU A 205 -10.96 18.55 -3.11
N VAL A 206 -11.37 17.54 -3.88
CA VAL A 206 -11.03 17.41 -5.30
C VAL A 206 -11.84 18.35 -6.19
N GLU A 207 -13.09 18.63 -5.83
CA GLU A 207 -13.98 19.53 -6.58
C GLU A 207 -13.81 21.02 -6.17
N ASP A 208 -13.07 21.30 -5.09
CA ASP A 208 -12.72 22.69 -4.74
C ASP A 208 -11.87 23.33 -5.84
N THR A 209 -12.24 24.54 -6.22
CA THR A 209 -11.68 25.28 -7.37
C THR A 209 -10.18 25.61 -7.19
N HIS A 210 -9.66 25.45 -5.97
CA HIS A 210 -8.27 25.70 -5.61
C HIS A 210 -7.33 24.50 -5.83
N VAL A 211 -7.84 23.28 -6.04
CA VAL A 211 -7.03 22.10 -6.44
C VAL A 211 -6.84 22.14 -7.96
N GLY A 212 -6.18 23.21 -8.42
CA GLY A 212 -5.99 23.47 -9.86
C GLY A 212 -4.76 22.82 -10.45
N SER A 213 -3.85 22.29 -9.63
CA SER A 213 -2.60 21.68 -10.11
C SER A 213 -2.68 20.15 -10.09
N PHE A 214 -2.07 19.54 -11.11
CA PHE A 214 -1.88 18.09 -11.19
C PHE A 214 -1.13 17.54 -9.97
N THR A 215 -0.20 18.33 -9.41
CA THR A 215 0.57 17.98 -8.22
C THR A 215 -0.32 17.82 -6.99
N ASP A 216 -1.26 18.73 -6.77
CA ASP A 216 -2.16 18.65 -5.60
C ASP A 216 -3.10 17.44 -5.69
N LEU A 217 -3.61 17.14 -6.90
CA LEU A 217 -4.44 15.98 -7.15
C LEU A 217 -3.68 14.66 -6.91
N PHE A 218 -2.41 14.62 -7.34
CA PHE A 218 -1.53 13.48 -7.10
C PHE A 218 -1.26 13.26 -5.61
N GLU A 219 -1.00 14.33 -4.84
CA GLU A 219 -0.80 14.22 -3.39
C GLU A 219 -2.03 13.64 -2.67
N ILE A 220 -3.23 14.05 -3.10
CA ILE A 220 -4.49 13.52 -2.58
C ILE A 220 -4.66 12.05 -2.98
N TRP A 221 -4.39 11.69 -4.24
CA TRP A 221 -4.48 10.30 -4.69
C TRP A 221 -3.49 9.39 -3.96
N PHE A 222 -2.23 9.82 -3.82
CA PHE A 222 -1.23 9.09 -3.06
C PHE A 222 -1.65 8.89 -1.60
N LEU A 223 -2.24 9.91 -0.98
CA LEU A 223 -2.78 9.77 0.37
C LEU A 223 -3.86 8.68 0.44
N VAL A 224 -4.79 8.64 -0.51
CA VAL A 224 -5.81 7.58 -0.57
C VAL A 224 -5.17 6.21 -0.83
N ALA A 225 -4.15 6.14 -1.69
CA ALA A 225 -3.39 4.93 -1.99
C ALA A 225 -2.76 4.30 -0.75
N CYS A 226 -2.23 5.11 0.18
CA CYS A 226 -1.70 4.63 1.47
C CYS A 226 -2.74 3.87 2.32
N PHE A 227 -4.03 4.13 2.13
CA PHE A 227 -5.14 3.58 2.93
C PHE A 227 -6.13 2.77 2.09
N GLY A 228 -5.62 1.99 1.14
CA GLY A 228 -6.43 1.21 0.20
C GLY A 228 -7.33 0.13 0.81
N GLU A 229 -7.15 -0.25 2.08
CA GLU A 229 -8.06 -1.18 2.77
C GLU A 229 -9.51 -0.65 2.79
N TRP A 230 -9.70 0.66 2.91
CA TRP A 230 -11.01 1.29 2.80
C TRP A 230 -11.60 1.17 1.39
N MET A 231 -10.77 1.08 0.34
CA MET A 231 -11.24 0.87 -1.04
C MET A 231 -11.71 -0.57 -1.26
N ASP A 232 -11.06 -1.54 -0.63
CA ASP A 232 -11.53 -2.94 -0.63
C ASP A 232 -12.87 -3.09 0.05
N ILE A 233 -13.05 -2.40 1.18
CA ILE A 233 -14.33 -2.40 1.89
C ILE A 233 -15.39 -1.62 1.12
N ALA A 234 -15.03 -0.51 0.47
CA ALA A 234 -15.93 0.22 -0.41
C ALA A 234 -16.50 -0.67 -1.52
N ALA A 235 -15.65 -1.39 -2.25
CA ALA A 235 -16.07 -2.30 -3.30
C ALA A 235 -16.96 -3.43 -2.77
N GLU A 236 -16.59 -4.03 -1.64
CA GLU A 236 -17.39 -5.07 -0.99
C GLU A 236 -18.79 -4.57 -0.59
N GLN A 237 -18.84 -3.44 0.13
CA GLN A 237 -20.08 -2.91 0.68
C GLN A 237 -21.02 -2.40 -0.42
N LEU A 238 -20.46 -1.90 -1.53
CA LEU A 238 -21.22 -1.51 -2.71
C LEU A 238 -21.93 -2.70 -3.36
N VAL A 239 -21.21 -3.80 -3.59
CA VAL A 239 -21.77 -5.02 -4.22
C VAL A 239 -22.83 -5.69 -3.32
N LYS A 240 -22.67 -5.60 -2.00
CA LYS A 240 -23.66 -6.08 -1.01
C LYS A 240 -24.87 -5.16 -0.86
N ALA A 241 -24.93 -4.04 -1.61
CA ALA A 241 -25.96 -3.00 -1.47
C ALA A 241 -26.10 -2.46 -0.03
N ALA A 242 -25.00 -2.41 0.71
CA ALA A 242 -24.97 -1.99 2.12
C ALA A 242 -24.73 -0.47 2.30
N VAL A 243 -24.47 0.25 1.21
CA VAL A 243 -24.18 1.70 1.19
C VAL A 243 -24.89 2.37 0.02
N GLU A 244 -25.12 3.66 0.15
CA GLU A 244 -25.53 4.53 -0.95
C GLU A 244 -24.48 4.48 -2.09
N PRO A 245 -24.87 4.06 -3.32
CA PRO A 245 -23.91 3.82 -4.40
C PRO A 245 -23.10 5.05 -4.79
N ASP A 246 -23.73 6.21 -4.93
CA ASP A 246 -23.11 7.41 -5.53
C ASP A 246 -21.84 7.85 -4.82
N ALA A 247 -21.85 7.92 -3.48
CA ALA A 247 -20.70 8.35 -2.71
C ALA A 247 -19.55 7.33 -2.82
N VAL A 248 -19.85 6.04 -2.70
CA VAL A 248 -18.81 4.99 -2.74
C VAL A 248 -18.25 4.80 -4.15
N LEU A 249 -19.09 4.91 -5.17
CA LEU A 249 -18.66 4.88 -6.57
C LEU A 249 -17.80 6.08 -6.93
N TRP A 250 -18.12 7.28 -6.45
CA TRP A 250 -17.25 8.44 -6.65
C TRP A 250 -15.87 8.20 -6.06
N LEU A 251 -15.79 7.64 -4.84
CA LEU A 251 -14.54 7.30 -4.16
C LEU A 251 -13.70 6.29 -4.97
N LEU A 252 -14.33 5.19 -5.41
CA LEU A 252 -13.65 4.16 -6.20
C LEU A 252 -13.24 4.67 -7.59
N ALA A 253 -14.08 5.46 -8.25
CA ALA A 253 -13.75 6.09 -9.52
C ALA A 253 -12.54 7.02 -9.39
N PHE A 254 -12.46 7.80 -8.30
CA PHE A 254 -11.27 8.61 -8.01
C PHE A 254 -10.02 7.74 -7.76
N TYR A 255 -10.16 6.66 -6.99
CA TYR A 255 -9.02 5.80 -6.65
C TYR A 255 -8.39 5.13 -7.88
N TYR A 256 -9.21 4.61 -8.81
CA TYR A 256 -8.75 3.94 -10.02
C TYR A 256 -8.48 4.88 -11.20
N CYS A 257 -9.14 6.06 -11.22
CA CYS A 257 -9.06 7.02 -12.31
C CYS A 257 -8.73 8.43 -11.77
N PRO A 258 -7.61 8.61 -11.05
CA PRO A 258 -7.32 9.87 -10.34
C PRO A 258 -7.12 11.06 -11.28
N LYS A 259 -6.71 10.81 -12.53
CA LYS A 259 -6.45 11.84 -13.54
C LYS A 259 -7.71 12.32 -14.26
N ASN A 260 -8.85 11.64 -14.07
CA ASN A 260 -10.07 12.01 -14.76
C ASN A 260 -10.54 13.37 -14.29
N GLU A 261 -10.73 14.29 -15.25
CA GLU A 261 -11.40 15.57 -14.99
C GLU A 261 -12.85 15.33 -14.54
N ASN A 262 -13.50 16.34 -13.98
CA ASN A 262 -14.87 16.21 -13.44
C ASN A 262 -15.86 15.62 -14.47
N GLN A 263 -15.76 15.99 -15.75
CA GLN A 263 -16.63 15.44 -16.80
C GLN A 263 -16.33 13.96 -17.10
N GLN A 264 -15.05 13.61 -17.25
CA GLN A 264 -14.63 12.22 -17.46
C GLN A 264 -14.99 11.33 -16.26
N ARG A 265 -14.82 11.84 -15.04
CA ARG A 265 -15.19 11.14 -13.81
C ARG A 265 -16.70 10.91 -13.72
N THR A 266 -17.50 11.90 -14.13
CA THR A 266 -18.96 11.74 -14.21
C THR A 266 -19.34 10.63 -15.18
N GLN A 267 -18.67 10.54 -16.35
CA GLN A 267 -18.90 9.46 -17.30
C GLN A 267 -18.49 8.10 -16.71
N THR A 268 -17.31 8.00 -16.10
CA THR A 268 -16.86 6.77 -15.40
C THR A 268 -17.86 6.34 -14.33
N MET A 269 -18.40 7.29 -13.55
CA MET A 269 -19.41 6.98 -12.54
C MET A 269 -20.70 6.41 -13.14
N VAL A 270 -21.19 6.98 -14.25
CA VAL A 270 -22.41 6.47 -14.92
C VAL A 270 -22.22 5.04 -15.40
N GLU A 271 -21.06 4.75 -15.99
CA GLU A 271 -20.72 3.41 -16.49
C GLU A 271 -20.54 2.40 -15.34
N ALA A 272 -19.77 2.76 -14.32
CA ALA A 272 -19.57 1.95 -13.14
C ALA A 272 -20.89 1.72 -12.38
N GLN A 273 -21.77 2.72 -12.30
CA GLN A 273 -23.10 2.58 -11.71
C GLN A 273 -23.96 1.58 -12.48
N ALA A 274 -23.98 1.64 -13.81
CA ALA A 274 -24.73 0.70 -14.63
C ALA A 274 -24.22 -0.74 -14.42
N PHE A 275 -22.90 -0.91 -14.35
CA PHE A 275 -22.25 -2.19 -14.06
C PHE A 275 -22.58 -2.71 -12.66
N CYS A 276 -22.45 -1.86 -11.63
CA CYS A 276 -22.82 -2.19 -10.26
C CYS A 276 -24.29 -2.57 -10.13
N ASN A 277 -25.20 -1.83 -10.76
CA ASN A 277 -26.63 -2.14 -10.75
C ASN A 277 -26.90 -3.53 -11.34
N HIS A 278 -26.22 -3.87 -12.43
CA HIS A 278 -26.31 -5.20 -13.03
C HIS A 278 -25.84 -6.29 -12.06
N LEU A 279 -24.68 -6.13 -11.42
CA LEU A 279 -24.18 -7.09 -10.42
C LEU A 279 -25.11 -7.19 -9.20
N MET A 280 -25.64 -6.08 -8.70
CA MET A 280 -26.56 -6.06 -7.56
C MET A 280 -27.87 -6.78 -7.87
N MET A 281 -28.42 -6.65 -9.09
CA MET A 281 -29.59 -7.43 -9.51
C MET A 281 -29.34 -8.93 -9.46
N LEU A 282 -28.12 -9.37 -9.78
CA LEU A 282 -27.72 -10.78 -9.77
C LEU A 282 -27.27 -11.26 -8.39
N PHE A 283 -27.05 -10.36 -7.41
CA PHE A 283 -26.42 -10.70 -6.13
C PHE A 283 -27.20 -11.76 -5.34
N SER A 284 -28.53 -11.72 -5.40
CA SER A 284 -29.39 -12.69 -4.70
C SER A 284 -29.68 -13.97 -5.51
N CYS A 285 -29.25 -14.05 -6.77
CA CYS A 285 -29.49 -15.21 -7.62
C CYS A 285 -28.57 -16.38 -7.20
N THR A 286 -29.16 -17.52 -6.88
CA THR A 286 -28.41 -18.72 -6.46
C THR A 286 -27.99 -19.60 -7.63
N ASP A 287 -28.71 -19.53 -8.75
CA ASP A 287 -28.50 -20.36 -9.94
C ASP A 287 -28.00 -19.48 -11.09
N LEU A 288 -26.79 -18.96 -10.91
CA LEU A 288 -26.09 -18.19 -11.93
C LEU A 288 -25.23 -19.10 -12.80
N SER A 289 -25.13 -18.75 -14.07
CA SER A 289 -24.20 -19.32 -15.05
C SER A 289 -23.26 -18.24 -15.57
N LEU A 290 -22.18 -18.65 -16.24
CA LEU A 290 -21.25 -17.72 -16.86
C LEU A 290 -21.94 -16.81 -17.90
N LYS A 291 -22.98 -17.31 -18.58
CA LYS A 291 -23.76 -16.54 -19.57
C LYS A 291 -24.48 -15.35 -18.95
N ASP A 292 -24.93 -15.48 -17.71
CA ASP A 292 -25.60 -14.39 -16.99
C ASP A 292 -24.63 -13.25 -16.66
N LEU A 293 -23.32 -13.55 -16.60
CA LEU A 293 -22.23 -12.59 -16.40
C LEU A 293 -21.51 -12.20 -17.69
N GLU A 294 -21.91 -12.71 -18.86
CA GLU A 294 -21.24 -12.44 -20.14
C GLU A 294 -21.08 -10.94 -20.42
N PRO A 295 -22.09 -10.06 -20.19
CA PRO A 295 -21.92 -8.62 -20.37
C PRO A 295 -20.87 -8.02 -19.43
N ALA A 296 -20.79 -8.54 -18.21
CA ALA A 296 -19.85 -8.06 -17.21
C ALA A 296 -18.42 -8.50 -17.52
N VAL A 297 -18.26 -9.78 -17.93
CA VAL A 297 -17.00 -10.38 -18.37
C VAL A 297 -16.47 -9.68 -19.62
N HIS A 298 -17.32 -9.42 -20.62
CA HIS A 298 -16.92 -8.70 -21.83
C HIS A 298 -16.42 -7.29 -21.52
N ARG A 299 -17.00 -6.59 -20.55
CA ARG A 299 -16.52 -5.26 -20.13
C ARG A 299 -15.13 -5.34 -19.51
N VAL A 300 -14.89 -6.31 -18.63
CA VAL A 300 -13.57 -6.55 -18.03
C VAL A 300 -12.54 -6.96 -19.10
N MET A 301 -12.97 -7.69 -20.13
CA MET A 301 -12.13 -8.13 -21.25
C MET A 301 -11.98 -7.11 -22.39
N GLY A 302 -12.60 -5.94 -22.27
CA GLY A 302 -12.53 -4.89 -23.29
C GLY A 302 -11.08 -4.52 -23.62
N ILE A 303 -10.79 -4.37 -24.92
CA ILE A 303 -9.44 -4.04 -25.43
C ILE A 303 -9.05 -2.59 -25.14
N GLU A 304 -10.03 -1.71 -24.92
CA GLU A 304 -9.79 -0.35 -24.45
C GLU A 304 -9.43 -0.39 -22.96
N GLN A 305 -8.13 -0.25 -22.65
CA GLN A 305 -7.61 -0.01 -21.29
C GLN A 305 -8.16 1.32 -20.75
N CYS A 306 -9.44 1.34 -20.40
CA CYS A 306 -10.03 2.44 -19.66
C CYS A 306 -9.64 2.26 -18.18
N CYS A 307 -9.44 3.37 -17.46
CA CYS A 307 -9.24 3.34 -16.02
C CYS A 307 -10.41 2.65 -15.26
N ASP A 308 -11.56 2.45 -15.92
CA ASP A 308 -12.70 1.65 -15.46
C ASP A 308 -12.43 0.13 -15.42
N GLN A 309 -11.41 -0.39 -16.11
CA GLN A 309 -11.14 -1.83 -16.15
C GLN A 309 -10.72 -2.38 -14.77
N HIS A 310 -9.87 -1.66 -14.03
CA HIS A 310 -9.46 -2.06 -12.68
C HIS A 310 -10.63 -1.97 -11.68
N LEU A 311 -11.47 -0.94 -11.82
CA LEU A 311 -12.68 -0.77 -11.03
C LEU A 311 -13.68 -1.90 -11.27
N THR A 312 -14.03 -2.15 -12.54
CA THR A 312 -14.97 -3.22 -12.92
C THR A 312 -14.45 -4.60 -12.54
N THR A 313 -13.15 -4.86 -12.68
CA THR A 313 -12.50 -6.08 -12.20
C THR A 313 -12.66 -6.21 -10.69
N HIS A 314 -12.37 -5.17 -9.92
CA HIS A 314 -12.51 -5.21 -8.47
C HIS A 314 -13.95 -5.48 -8.02
N LEU A 315 -14.93 -4.85 -8.66
CA LEU A 315 -16.35 -5.07 -8.38
C LEU A 315 -16.79 -6.49 -8.76
N LEU A 316 -16.36 -7.01 -9.91
CA LEU A 316 -16.66 -8.37 -10.34
C LEU A 316 -16.07 -9.41 -9.37
N ILE A 317 -14.81 -9.24 -8.95
CA ILE A 317 -14.17 -10.15 -8.00
C ILE A 317 -14.92 -10.14 -6.66
N ASN A 318 -15.30 -8.97 -6.13
CA ASN A 318 -16.13 -8.90 -4.92
C ASN A 318 -17.49 -9.60 -5.12
N PHE A 319 -18.14 -9.42 -6.26
CA PHE A 319 -19.39 -10.13 -6.58
C PHE A 319 -19.22 -11.65 -6.56
N LEU A 320 -18.17 -12.17 -7.18
CA LEU A 320 -17.88 -13.61 -7.20
C LEU A 320 -17.59 -14.15 -5.80
N LEU A 321 -16.90 -13.37 -4.97
CA LEU A 321 -16.54 -13.75 -3.59
C LEU A 321 -17.66 -13.61 -2.57
N PHE A 322 -18.70 -12.80 -2.83
CA PHE A 322 -19.71 -12.48 -1.81
C PHE A 322 -21.14 -12.88 -2.20
N SER A 323 -21.47 -13.04 -3.48
CA SER A 323 -22.81 -13.47 -3.90
C SER A 323 -22.97 -15.00 -3.88
N PRO A 324 -24.11 -15.56 -3.44
CA PRO A 324 -24.30 -17.02 -3.37
C PRO A 324 -24.13 -17.75 -4.71
N GLY A 325 -24.62 -17.17 -5.81
CA GLY A 325 -24.45 -17.71 -7.16
C GLY A 325 -23.06 -17.48 -7.72
N GLY A 326 -22.47 -16.29 -7.49
CA GLY A 326 -21.12 -15.97 -7.92
C GLY A 326 -20.08 -16.93 -7.33
N HIS A 327 -20.22 -17.32 -6.07
CA HIS A 327 -19.35 -18.32 -5.44
C HIS A 327 -19.28 -19.65 -6.20
N LYS A 328 -20.39 -20.07 -6.84
CA LYS A 328 -20.43 -21.34 -7.58
C LYS A 328 -19.65 -21.28 -8.90
N ILE A 329 -19.64 -20.12 -9.54
CA ILE A 329 -19.04 -19.90 -10.87
C ILE A 329 -17.72 -19.12 -10.81
N ALA A 330 -17.28 -18.68 -9.62
CA ALA A 330 -16.11 -17.82 -9.42
C ALA A 330 -14.86 -18.37 -10.09
N GLN A 331 -14.60 -19.67 -9.94
CA GLN A 331 -13.43 -20.31 -10.52
C GLN A 331 -13.46 -20.31 -12.06
N GLU A 332 -14.60 -20.64 -12.66
CA GLU A 332 -14.76 -20.65 -14.12
C GLU A 332 -14.64 -19.24 -14.69
N CYS A 333 -15.30 -18.27 -14.04
CA CYS A 333 -15.23 -16.86 -14.44
C CYS A 333 -13.82 -16.28 -14.32
N ILE A 334 -13.12 -16.53 -13.21
CA ILE A 334 -11.73 -16.08 -13.01
C ILE A 334 -10.80 -16.73 -14.02
N TYR A 335 -10.97 -18.03 -14.29
CA TYR A 335 -10.19 -18.71 -15.31
C TYR A 335 -10.38 -18.05 -16.69
N HIS A 336 -11.63 -17.77 -17.07
CA HIS A 336 -11.96 -17.15 -18.36
C HIS A 336 -11.36 -15.75 -18.51
N ILE A 337 -11.49 -14.87 -17.50
CA ILE A 337 -10.94 -13.50 -17.59
C ILE A 337 -9.41 -13.48 -17.57
N THR A 338 -8.77 -14.36 -16.80
CA THR A 338 -7.29 -14.38 -16.67
C THR A 338 -6.58 -15.08 -17.82
N GLU A 339 -7.26 -15.98 -18.54
CA GLU A 339 -6.72 -16.57 -19.77
C GLU A 339 -6.80 -15.62 -20.96
N ALA A 340 -7.87 -14.82 -21.03
CA ALA A 340 -8.13 -13.96 -22.18
C ALA A 340 -7.49 -12.56 -22.10
N THR A 341 -6.91 -12.18 -20.96
CA THR A 341 -6.37 -10.82 -20.73
C THR A 341 -5.13 -10.84 -19.85
N ASP A 342 -4.36 -9.75 -19.85
CA ASP A 342 -3.17 -9.58 -18.98
C ASP A 342 -3.53 -9.14 -17.54
N ILE A 343 -4.80 -9.27 -17.11
CA ILE A 343 -5.24 -8.83 -15.77
C ILE A 343 -5.00 -9.89 -14.68
N SER A 344 -4.32 -11.00 -15.01
CA SER A 344 -4.06 -12.10 -14.07
C SER A 344 -3.39 -11.63 -12.78
N LYS A 345 -2.45 -10.68 -12.89
CA LYS A 345 -1.77 -10.08 -11.74
C LYS A 345 -2.71 -9.21 -10.89
N GLU A 346 -3.55 -8.39 -11.52
CA GLU A 346 -4.56 -7.59 -10.81
C GLU A 346 -5.50 -8.48 -10.00
N VAL A 347 -6.08 -9.51 -10.65
CA VAL A 347 -6.99 -10.45 -10.00
C VAL A 347 -6.29 -11.16 -8.85
N SER A 348 -5.06 -11.63 -9.06
CA SER A 348 -4.28 -12.29 -8.01
C SER A 348 -4.03 -11.35 -6.83
N ASN A 349 -3.60 -10.11 -7.08
CA ASN A 349 -3.33 -9.13 -6.03
C ASN A 349 -4.59 -8.79 -5.22
N LEU A 350 -5.74 -8.62 -5.87
CA LEU A 350 -7.03 -8.39 -5.20
C LEU A 350 -7.42 -9.56 -4.29
N LEU A 351 -7.26 -10.80 -4.77
CA LEU A 351 -7.55 -12.00 -3.98
C LEU A 351 -6.61 -12.12 -2.78
N ILE A 352 -5.31 -11.87 -2.96
CA ILE A 352 -4.32 -11.94 -1.86
C ILE A 352 -4.59 -10.84 -0.83
N ARG A 353 -4.89 -9.61 -1.26
CA ARG A 353 -5.30 -8.51 -0.36
C ARG A 353 -6.53 -8.86 0.46
N THR A 354 -7.54 -9.43 -0.19
CA THR A 354 -8.77 -9.87 0.48
C THR A 354 -8.46 -10.95 1.52
N ALA A 355 -7.59 -11.91 1.19
CA ALA A 355 -7.21 -13.00 2.08
C ALA A 355 -6.45 -12.48 3.31
N TYR A 356 -5.47 -11.61 3.06
CA TYR A 356 -4.68 -10.96 4.10
C TYR A 356 -5.57 -10.18 5.06
N ARG A 357 -6.53 -9.39 4.54
CA ARG A 357 -7.49 -8.64 5.36
C ARG A 357 -8.32 -9.56 6.25
N PHE A 358 -8.82 -10.68 5.74
CA PHE A 358 -9.60 -11.64 6.54
C PHE A 358 -8.79 -12.29 7.64
N ASN A 359 -7.54 -12.65 7.38
CA ASN A 359 -6.64 -13.22 8.39
C ASN A 359 -6.38 -12.25 9.57
N HIS A 360 -6.48 -10.94 9.33
CA HIS A 360 -6.17 -9.90 10.33
C HIS A 360 -7.40 -9.22 10.96
N SER A 361 -8.59 -9.34 10.35
CA SER A 361 -9.84 -8.77 10.85
C SER A 361 -10.65 -9.73 11.72
N GLY A 362 -10.34 -11.05 11.68
CA GLY A 362 -11.07 -12.06 12.42
C GLY A 362 -12.48 -12.34 11.87
N GLU A 363 -12.78 -11.92 10.63
CA GLU A 363 -14.08 -12.16 9.99
C GLU A 363 -14.28 -13.63 9.63
N GLU A 364 -15.29 -14.26 10.22
CA GLU A 364 -15.60 -15.70 10.11
C GLU A 364 -16.48 -16.06 8.90
N ASN A 365 -16.28 -15.48 7.71
CA ASN A 365 -16.93 -16.03 6.52
C ASN A 365 -16.14 -17.23 5.97
N GLN A 366 -16.18 -18.34 6.71
CA GLN A 366 -15.44 -19.58 6.41
C GLN A 366 -15.63 -20.07 4.97
N ARG A 367 -16.82 -19.84 4.39
CA ARG A 367 -17.13 -20.22 3.01
C ARG A 367 -16.35 -19.37 2.01
N THR A 368 -16.33 -18.05 2.18
CA THR A 368 -15.57 -17.15 1.30
C THR A 368 -14.07 -17.38 1.46
N VAL A 369 -13.57 -17.56 2.70
CA VAL A 369 -12.15 -17.88 2.96
C VAL A 369 -11.72 -19.16 2.25
N LYS A 370 -12.57 -20.20 2.30
CA LYS A 370 -12.29 -21.46 1.60
C LYS A 370 -12.20 -21.26 0.09
N LEU A 371 -13.19 -20.59 -0.52
CA LEU A 371 -13.17 -20.28 -1.96
C LEU A 371 -11.93 -19.47 -2.35
N LEU A 372 -11.59 -18.47 -1.54
CA LEU A 372 -10.45 -17.60 -1.80
C LEU A 372 -9.13 -18.38 -1.84
N ASN A 373 -8.92 -19.28 -0.88
CA ASN A 373 -7.75 -20.16 -0.85
C ASN A 373 -7.71 -21.11 -2.08
N GLU A 374 -8.85 -21.65 -2.49
CA GLU A 374 -8.95 -22.49 -3.70
C GLU A 374 -8.62 -21.71 -4.98
N LEU A 375 -9.08 -20.45 -5.09
CA LEU A 375 -8.79 -19.57 -6.22
C LEU A 375 -7.30 -19.20 -6.29
N LEU A 376 -6.71 -18.82 -5.15
CA LEU A 376 -5.29 -18.47 -5.06
C LEU A 376 -4.40 -19.65 -5.44
N GLN A 377 -4.66 -20.85 -4.91
CA GLN A 377 -3.90 -22.05 -5.28
C GLN A 377 -3.88 -22.32 -6.78
N LYS A 378 -5.01 -22.09 -7.48
CA LYS A 378 -5.09 -22.33 -8.92
C LYS A 378 -4.39 -21.26 -9.76
N LEU A 379 -4.36 -20.03 -9.29
CA LEU A 379 -3.63 -18.94 -9.95
C LEU A 379 -2.12 -19.08 -9.75
N THR A 380 -1.66 -19.49 -8.56
CA THR A 380 -0.24 -19.74 -8.29
C THR A 380 0.34 -20.90 -9.10
N LEU A 381 -0.48 -21.90 -9.49
CA LEU A 381 -0.05 -23.00 -10.35
C LEU A 381 0.15 -22.60 -11.83
N LYS A 382 -0.24 -21.38 -12.23
CA LYS A 382 -0.12 -20.86 -13.61
C LYS A 382 1.04 -19.87 -13.81
N VAL A 383 1.64 -19.36 -12.73
CA VAL A 383 2.80 -18.45 -12.75
C VAL A 383 4.09 -19.28 -12.63
#